data_AF-A0A974BGZ8-F1
#
_entry.id   AF-A0A974BGZ8-F1
#
_cell.length_a   1.000
_cell.length_b   1.000
_cell.length_c   1.000
_cell.angle_alpha   90.00
_cell.angle_beta   90.00
_cell.angle_gamma   90.00
#
_symmetry.space_group_name_H-M   'P 1'
#
loop_
_entity.id
_entity.type
_entity.pdbx_description
1 polymer ?
#
loop_
_entity_poly.entity_id
_entity_poly.type
_entity_poly.pdbx_seq_one_letter_code
_entity_poly.pdbx_strand_id
1 'polypeptide(L)' 'MLNIRKKAHYLIDKLPEDQVAYLVKIIEGIKGLSIPSGEPDELDMFLIKESQTNNEDTMTIEDLIEELGIDANELQD' A
#
# COMPACT_ATOMS: atom_id res chain seq x y z
N MET A 1 5.54 -25.91 3.08
CA MET A 1 4.49 -24.90 2.83
C MET A 1 3.95 -24.45 4.18
N LEU A 2 4.23 -23.23 4.61
CA LEU A 2 3.74 -22.72 5.89
C LEU A 2 2.21 -22.56 5.77
N ASN A 3 1.44 -23.28 6.59
CA ASN A 3 -0.01 -23.19 6.54
C ASN A 3 -0.45 -21.84 7.15
N ILE A 4 -0.52 -20.81 6.29
CA ILE A 4 -0.85 -19.43 6.67
C ILE A 4 -2.15 -19.36 7.46
N ARG A 5 -3.15 -20.21 7.15
CA ARG A 5 -4.40 -20.28 7.92
C ARG A 5 -4.13 -20.69 9.37
N LYS A 6 -3.33 -21.73 9.59
CA LYS A 6 -2.94 -22.17 10.95
C LYS A 6 -2.19 -21.07 11.72
N LYS A 7 -1.29 -20.35 11.04
CA LYS A 7 -0.57 -19.23 11.65
C LYS A 7 -1.51 -18.07 12.01
N ALA A 8 -2.47 -17.74 11.15
CA ALA A 8 -3.46 -16.70 11.39
C ALA A 8 -4.34 -17.03 12.61
N HIS A 9 -4.89 -18.24 12.70
CA HIS A 9 -5.68 -18.67 13.86
C HIS A 9 -4.89 -18.55 15.16
N TYR A 10 -3.66 -19.07 15.19
CA TYR A 10 -2.80 -18.98 16.37
C TYR A 10 -2.50 -17.54 16.82
N LEU A 11 -2.38 -16.61 15.87
CA LEU A 11 -2.16 -15.20 16.19
C LEU A 11 -3.43 -14.54 16.73
N ILE A 12 -4.59 -14.83 16.14
CA ILE A 12 -5.89 -14.29 16.56
C ILE A 12 -6.26 -14.79 17.97
N ASP A 13 -6.02 -16.08 18.27
CA ASP A 13 -6.33 -16.69 19.57
C ASP A 13 -5.55 -16.07 20.75
N LYS A 14 -4.49 -15.29 20.46
CA LYS A 14 -3.67 -14.62 21.47
C LYS A 14 -4.05 -13.16 21.70
N LEU A 15 -4.96 -12.62 20.91
CA LEU A 15 -5.37 -11.22 21.03
C LEU A 15 -6.50 -11.08 22.04
N PRO A 16 -6.57 -9.97 22.79
CA PRO A 16 -7.74 -9.63 23.59
C PRO A 16 -8.96 -9.36 22.71
N GLU A 17 -10.16 -9.55 23.27
CA GLU A 17 -11.44 -9.55 22.53
C GLU A 17 -11.71 -8.25 21.76
N ASP A 18 -11.30 -7.10 22.31
CA ASP A 18 -11.43 -5.78 21.67
C ASP A 18 -10.58 -5.67 20.39
N GLN A 19 -9.37 -6.23 20.40
CA GLN A 19 -8.50 -6.30 19.23
C GLN A 19 -9.02 -7.29 18.20
N VAL A 20 -9.59 -8.42 18.64
CA VAL A 20 -10.26 -9.38 17.75
C VAL A 20 -11.45 -8.72 17.05
N ALA A 21 -12.28 -7.97 17.78
CA ALA A 21 -13.41 -7.25 17.22
C ALA A 21 -12.99 -6.20 16.16
N TYR A 22 -11.86 -5.51 16.38
CA TYR A 22 -11.28 -4.62 15.39
C TYR A 22 -10.83 -5.38 14.12
N LEU A 23 -10.20 -6.54 14.30
CA LEU A 23 -9.73 -7.39 13.22
C LEU A 23 -10.88 -7.96 12.38
N VAL A 24 -12.00 -8.32 13.02
CA VAL A 24 -13.23 -8.73 12.34
C VAL A 24 -13.75 -7.62 11.41
N LYS A 25 -13.80 -6.36 11.89
CA LYS A 25 -14.22 -5.22 11.05
C LYS A 25 -13.33 -5.03 9.82
N ILE A 26 -12.02 -5.21 9.97
CA ILE A 26 -11.08 -5.16 8.83
C ILE A 26 -11.37 -6.29 7.83
N ILE A 27 -11.54 -7.52 8.31
CA ILE A 27 -11.84 -8.68 7.45
C ILE A 27 -13.17 -8.50 6.73
N GLU A 28 -14.18 -7.97 7.41
CA GLU A 28 -15.49 -7.64 6.81
C GLU A 28 -15.35 -6.56 5.73
N GLY A 29 -14.53 -5.53 5.96
CA GLY A 29 -14.21 -4.52 4.96
C GLY A 29 -13.50 -5.11 3.73
N ILE A 30 -12.55 -6.03 3.94
CA ILE A 30 -11.82 -6.70 2.87
C ILE A 30 -12.71 -7.68 2.09
N LYS A 31 -13.68 -8.34 2.72
CA LYS A 31 -14.65 -9.20 2.00
C LYS A 31 -15.44 -8.43 0.93
N GLY A 32 -15.61 -7.12 1.09
CA GLY A 32 -16.21 -6.25 0.06
C GLY A 32 -15.24 -5.82 -1.04
N LEU A 33 -13.93 -5.87 -0.77
CA LEU A 33 -12.88 -5.67 -1.75
C LEU A 33 -12.66 -6.98 -2.51
N SER A 34 -13.50 -7.23 -3.52
CA SER A 34 -13.15 -8.16 -4.58
C SER A 34 -11.94 -7.57 -5.31
N ILE A 35 -10.73 -7.87 -4.84
CA ILE A 35 -9.52 -7.63 -5.63
C ILE A 35 -9.71 -8.47 -6.89
N PRO A 36 -9.89 -7.84 -8.07
CA PRO A 36 -10.04 -8.60 -9.30
C PRO A 36 -8.80 -9.48 -9.43
N SER A 37 -8.97 -10.80 -9.41
CA SER A 37 -7.85 -11.72 -9.68
C SER A 37 -7.67 -11.95 -11.19
N GLY A 38 -8.20 -11.04 -12.01
CA GLY A 38 -8.11 -11.08 -13.46
C GLY A 38 -6.88 -10.34 -13.95
N GLU A 39 -6.50 -10.57 -15.21
CA GLU A 39 -5.56 -9.72 -15.91
C GLU A 39 -6.08 -8.27 -15.93
N PRO A 40 -5.20 -7.25 -15.83
CA PRO A 40 -5.58 -5.85 -15.92
C PRO A 40 -6.40 -5.60 -17.19
N ASP A 41 -7.50 -4.86 -17.06
CA ASP A 41 -8.32 -4.50 -18.22
C ASP A 41 -7.69 -3.34 -19.01
N GLU A 42 -8.33 -2.94 -20.11
CA GLU A 42 -7.81 -1.86 -20.96
C GLU A 42 -7.69 -0.52 -20.22
N LEU A 43 -8.57 -0.26 -19.25
CA LEU A 43 -8.54 0.95 -18.44
C LEU A 43 -7.39 0.88 -17.42
N ASP A 44 -7.17 -0.27 -16.79
CA ASP A 44 -6.03 -0.50 -15.90
C ASP A 44 -4.71 -0.30 -16.65
N MET A 45 -4.60 -0.87 -17.85
CA MET A 45 -3.41 -0.72 -18.69
C MET A 45 -3.19 0.72 -19.14
N PHE A 46 -4.27 1.45 -19.43
CA PHE A 46 -4.21 2.88 -19.74
C PHE A 46 -3.67 3.69 -18.55
N LEU A 47 -4.20 3.47 -17.35
CA LEU A 47 -3.76 4.18 -16.14
C LEU A 47 -2.30 3.87 -15.77
N ILE A 48 -1.86 2.62 -15.93
CA ILE A 48 -0.45 2.25 -15.74
C ILE A 48 0.43 3.02 -16.71
N LYS A 49 0.06 3.05 -18.00
CA LYS A 49 0.83 3.78 -19.02
C LYS A 49 0.83 5.29 -18.76
N GLU A 50 -0.31 5.87 -18.42
CA GLU A 50 -0.43 7.28 -18.08
C GLU A 50 0.45 7.65 -16.88
N SER A 51 0.47 6.82 -15.83
CA SER A 51 1.32 7.04 -14.66
C SER A 51 2.82 7.01 -14.98
N GLN A 52 3.22 6.16 -15.91
CA GLN A 52 4.62 6.08 -16.36
C GLN A 52 5.02 7.33 -17.15
N THR A 53 4.16 7.78 -18.06
CA THR A 53 4.42 9.02 -18.82
C THR A 53 4.39 10.25 -17.92
N ASN A 54 3.49 10.32 -16.94
CA ASN A 54 3.43 11.44 -16.00
C ASN A 54 4.65 11.49 -15.06
N ASN A 55 5.32 10.34 -14.85
CA ASN A 55 6.58 10.26 -14.14
C ASN A 55 7.81 10.70 -14.98
N GLU A 56 7.68 10.94 -16.29
CA GLU A 56 8.83 11.35 -17.12
C GLU A 56 9.32 12.77 -16.79
N ASP A 57 8.42 13.65 -16.32
CA ASP A 57 8.74 15.01 -15.86
C ASP A 57 8.83 15.09 -14.32
N THR A 58 9.10 13.96 -13.64
CA THR A 58 9.33 13.96 -12.19
C THR A 58 10.82 14.04 -11.87
N MET A 59 11.15 14.87 -10.88
CA MET A 59 12.48 14.92 -10.28
C MET A 59 12.44 14.28 -8.90
N THR A 60 13.57 13.74 -8.46
CA THR A 60 13.65 13.23 -7.09
C THR A 60 13.59 14.39 -6.10
N ILE A 61 13.23 14.10 -4.84
CA ILE A 61 13.22 15.13 -3.80
C ILE A 61 14.65 15.66 -3.60
N GLU A 62 15.64 14.79 -3.76
CA GLU A 62 17.05 15.11 -3.70
C GLU A 62 17.46 16.11 -4.80
N ASP A 63 17.07 15.86 -6.05
CA ASP A 63 17.34 16.77 -7.17
C ASP A 63 16.67 18.15 -6.96
N LEU A 64 15.45 18.15 -6.39
CA LEU A 64 14.71 19.38 -6.08
C LEU A 64 15.42 20.21 -5.01
N ILE A 65 15.92 19.55 -3.96
CA ILE A 65 16.65 20.21 -2.88
C ILE A 65 17.97 20.81 -3.40
N GLU A 66 18.67 20.09 -4.29
CA GLU A 66 19.88 20.58 -4.95
C GLU A 66 19.59 21.81 -5.82
N GLU A 67 18.53 21.79 -6.63
CA GLU A 67 18.15 22.92 -7.50
C GLU A 67 17.74 24.16 -6.69
N LEU A 68 17.08 23.97 -5.54
CA LEU A 68 16.66 25.06 -4.66
C LEU A 68 17.79 25.59 -3.78
N GLY A 69 18.94 24.91 -3.71
CA GLY A 69 20.08 25.29 -2.86
C GLY A 69 19.76 25.25 -1.36
N ILE A 70 18.82 24.39 -0.98
CA ILE A 70 18.37 24.22 0.42
C ILE A 70 19.18 23.08 1.05
N ASP A 71 19.51 23.18 2.34
CA ASP A 71 20.03 22.04 3.07
C ASP A 71 18.88 21.09 3.42
N ALA A 72 18.91 19.86 2.90
CA ALA A 72 17.90 18.83 3.16
C ALA A 72 17.65 18.61 4.67
N ASN A 73 18.68 18.85 5.50
CA ASN A 73 18.59 18.69 6.95
C ASN A 73 17.74 19.78 7.62
N GLU A 74 17.50 20.92 6.96
CA GLU A 74 16.62 21.98 7.46
C GLU A 74 15.13 21.68 7.18
N LEU A 75 14.82 20.70 6.32
CA LEU A 75 13.45 20.31 5.97
C LEU A 75 12.91 19.15 6.84
N GLN A 76 13.76 18.53 7.64
CA GLN A 76 13.38 17.46 8.57
C GLN A 76 13.30 18.03 10.00
N ASP A 77 12.10 18.45 10.41
CA ASP A 77 11.75 18.66 11.83
C ASP A 77 11.57 17.33 12.58
#